data_AF-A0A8J1YYH8-F1
#
_entry.id   AF-A0A8J1YYH8-F1
#
_cell.length_a   1.000
_cell.length_b   1.000
_cell.length_c   1.000
_cell.angle_alpha   90.00
_cell.angle_beta   90.00
_cell.angle_gamma   90.00
#
_symmetry.space_group_name_H-M   'P 1'
#
loop_
_entity.id
_entity.type
_entity.pdbx_description
1 polymer ?
#
loop_
_entity_poly.entity_id
_entity_poly.type
_entity_poly.pdbx_seq_one_letter_code
_entity_poly.pdbx_strand_id
1 'polypeptide(L)'
;MAEGRYLVLALCTHLAWGMYHPVVRYLQNVSNPALTAMYLLGGGHFLSGIVNMCSSFLCGSGDKVSSSEKTATASDQKDTEMNNTAAVNEPSRPSETKKQPTSFAQKAVFGSAYGLLTLIRALTNILSASLTLAFYIQSVSLLNPYVVALFSMLFLGEKSRPRGFCASCFVCMVGSFFVIAGENITEGRARSSHLRELVGTITDIVLTPGSTDAKDHVDGARPPASLASLWSEITAADTRRLSPESNTINDASRFSAPASKAFSLENTSSSTWSAPWSLFSVFSPAPAEKHEDMIPRENFSTRQLTGGPISGLPFFGAKKPSSSGASKQPAAMNNSNNPSGSKSFFSKNINAQNPGVRSGDIVPFTKYGNADTTVNPRSKKDPNHPLRIIAGVFLQVFSILCSALMRVSMTLTSKVGLGKQELAFYQNVMNFVPILIITFFAEGFSFRGWLIFTKLGAFDYALFLVFSLVIFYWANIQQINAVRHLGPTLYSSFQPLRMLSSLLGSLFILHEPVKSWLSWVGIAMLCVTISVYFGLQVYFKNAPVRKNFAPMGVTAVEGQQGAAGAVIPVGKARAGQAAAE
;
A
#
# COMPACT_ATOMS: atom_id res chain seq x y z
N MET A 1 28.07 0.05 -2.42
CA MET A 1 27.03 1.07 -2.75
C MET A 1 25.68 0.49 -3.19
N ALA A 2 25.61 -0.49 -4.10
CA ALA A 2 24.37 -0.92 -4.78
C ALA A 2 23.18 -1.38 -3.91
N GLU A 3 23.36 -1.67 -2.62
CA GLU A 3 22.25 -2.00 -1.72
C GLU A 3 21.72 -0.80 -0.93
N GLY A 4 22.50 0.26 -0.73
CA GLY A 4 22.06 1.47 -0.02
C GLY A 4 20.90 2.15 -0.74
N ARG A 5 20.95 2.18 -2.07
CA ARG A 5 19.83 2.64 -2.92
C ARG A 5 18.52 1.87 -2.67
N TYR A 6 18.58 0.57 -2.38
CA TYR A 6 17.35 -0.21 -2.14
C TYR A 6 16.73 0.09 -0.77
N LEU A 7 17.57 0.39 0.24
CA LEU A 7 17.08 0.90 1.52
C LEU A 7 16.37 2.25 1.32
N VAL A 8 16.99 3.20 0.62
CA VAL A 8 16.35 4.50 0.31
C VAL A 8 15.05 4.30 -0.48
N LEU A 9 15.03 3.44 -1.50
CA LEU A 9 13.81 3.10 -2.24
C LEU A 9 12.73 2.49 -1.33
N ALA A 10 13.10 1.67 -0.34
CA ALA A 10 12.14 1.13 0.63
C ALA A 10 11.56 2.23 1.52
N LEU A 11 12.37 3.20 1.99
CA LEU A 11 11.84 4.35 2.72
C LEU A 11 10.86 5.15 1.85
N CYS A 12 11.26 5.52 0.63
CA CYS A 12 10.43 6.33 -0.26
C CYS A 12 9.14 5.61 -0.70
N THR A 13 9.16 4.30 -0.95
CA THR A 13 7.93 3.54 -1.23
C THR A 13 7.02 3.48 -0.01
N HIS A 14 7.57 3.34 1.20
CA HIS A 14 6.77 3.36 2.42
C HIS A 14 6.15 4.73 2.71
N LEU A 15 6.83 5.84 2.38
CA LEU A 15 6.21 7.18 2.43
C LEU A 15 5.08 7.30 1.39
N ALA A 16 5.33 6.97 0.12
CA ALA A 16 4.30 7.02 -0.94
C ALA A 16 3.06 6.16 -0.61
N TRP A 17 3.26 4.96 -0.04
CA TRP A 17 2.16 4.11 0.44
C TRP A 17 1.45 4.62 1.69
N GLY A 18 2.05 5.53 2.47
CA GLY A 18 1.39 6.22 3.57
C GLY A 18 0.45 7.32 3.08
N MET A 19 0.86 8.07 2.03
CA MET A 19 0.03 9.09 1.37
C MET A 19 -1.26 8.53 0.74
N TYR A 20 -1.34 7.22 0.51
CA TYR A 20 -2.53 6.54 -0.04
C TYR A 20 -3.81 6.93 0.71
N HIS A 21 -3.82 6.83 2.04
CA HIS A 21 -5.03 7.04 2.84
C HIS A 21 -5.57 8.49 2.79
N PRO A 22 -4.78 9.54 3.04
CA PRO A 22 -5.28 10.92 2.95
C PRO A 22 -5.68 11.32 1.53
N VAL A 23 -4.94 10.90 0.49
CA VAL A 23 -5.32 11.17 -0.92
C VAL A 23 -6.64 10.49 -1.28
N VAL A 24 -6.81 9.21 -0.92
CA VAL A 24 -8.08 8.48 -1.12
C VAL A 24 -9.22 9.15 -0.38
N ARG A 25 -9.03 9.52 0.89
CA ARG A 25 -10.06 10.15 1.71
C ARG A 25 -10.46 11.51 1.15
N TYR A 26 -9.52 12.31 0.65
CA TYR A 26 -9.82 13.56 -0.03
C TYR A 26 -10.67 13.32 -1.29
N LEU A 27 -10.22 12.43 -2.19
CA LEU A 27 -10.91 12.10 -3.45
C LEU A 27 -12.27 11.40 -3.27
N GLN A 28 -12.58 10.92 -2.07
CA GLN A 28 -13.86 10.27 -1.73
C GLN A 28 -14.85 11.20 -1.02
N ASN A 29 -14.37 12.22 -0.30
CA ASN A 29 -15.22 13.01 0.62
C ASN A 29 -15.15 14.52 0.41
N VAL A 30 -14.14 15.02 -0.30
CA VAL A 30 -13.86 16.47 -0.47
C VAL A 30 -13.88 16.89 -1.94
N SER A 31 -13.41 16.03 -2.85
CA SER A 31 -13.45 16.35 -4.29
C SER A 31 -14.88 16.54 -4.79
N ASN A 32 -15.05 17.39 -5.81
CA ASN A 32 -16.35 17.63 -6.42
C ASN A 32 -16.27 17.38 -7.93
N PRO A 33 -16.85 16.28 -8.45
CA PRO A 33 -17.62 15.26 -7.74
C PRO A 33 -16.76 14.32 -6.86
N ALA A 34 -17.39 13.70 -5.86
CA ALA A 34 -16.78 12.68 -5.03
C ALA A 34 -16.60 11.36 -5.81
N LEU A 35 -15.40 10.78 -5.79
CA LEU A 35 -15.14 9.50 -6.46
C LEU A 35 -15.49 8.32 -5.54
N THR A 36 -16.27 7.37 -6.04
CA THR A 36 -16.49 6.12 -5.32
C THR A 36 -15.19 5.32 -5.18
N ALA A 37 -15.11 4.51 -4.12
CA ALA A 37 -14.03 3.57 -3.88
C ALA A 37 -13.64 2.72 -5.12
N MET A 38 -14.62 2.26 -5.89
CA MET A 38 -14.39 1.41 -7.05
C MET A 38 -13.86 2.19 -8.26
N TYR A 39 -14.38 3.41 -8.54
CA TYR A 39 -13.82 4.26 -9.59
C TYR A 39 -12.37 4.64 -9.29
N LEU A 40 -12.08 5.01 -8.06
CA LEU A 40 -10.74 5.40 -7.66
C LEU A 40 -9.76 4.23 -7.81
N LEU A 41 -10.11 3.05 -7.27
CA LEU A 41 -9.25 1.86 -7.34
C LEU A 41 -9.09 1.35 -8.78
N GLY A 42 -10.18 1.29 -9.55
CA GLY A 42 -10.18 0.83 -10.94
C GLY A 42 -9.46 1.80 -11.88
N GLY A 43 -9.81 3.09 -11.85
CA GLY A 43 -9.19 4.13 -12.66
C GLY A 43 -7.70 4.31 -12.36
N GLY A 44 -7.30 4.22 -11.10
CA GLY A 44 -5.88 4.28 -10.73
C GLY A 44 -5.07 3.09 -11.26
N HIS A 45 -5.62 1.87 -11.17
CA HIS A 45 -4.96 0.68 -11.74
C HIS A 45 -4.98 0.66 -13.26
N PHE A 46 -6.01 1.20 -13.91
CA PHE A 46 -6.07 1.39 -15.36
C PHE A 46 -4.95 2.31 -15.84
N LEU A 47 -4.83 3.51 -15.28
CA LEU A 47 -3.81 4.48 -15.67
C LEU A 47 -2.39 3.99 -15.35
N SER A 48 -2.18 3.35 -14.19
CA SER A 48 -0.93 2.66 -13.86
C SER A 48 -0.61 1.52 -14.84
N GLY A 49 -1.62 0.78 -15.30
CA GLY A 49 -1.51 -0.26 -16.31
C GLY A 49 -1.04 0.27 -17.67
N ILE A 50 -1.65 1.35 -18.16
CA ILE A 50 -1.25 2.03 -19.40
C ILE A 50 0.21 2.47 -19.32
N VAL A 51 0.60 3.18 -18.24
CA VAL A 51 1.97 3.69 -18.09
C VAL A 51 2.99 2.55 -17.99
N ASN A 52 2.65 1.42 -17.36
CA ASN A 52 3.51 0.24 -17.34
C ASN A 52 3.65 -0.42 -18.73
N MET A 53 2.57 -0.47 -19.51
CA MET A 53 2.61 -0.97 -20.89
C MET A 53 3.49 -0.09 -21.78
N CYS A 54 3.30 1.25 -21.72
CA CYS A 54 4.14 2.21 -22.44
C CYS A 54 5.62 2.11 -22.02
N SER A 55 5.90 2.00 -20.72
CA SER A 55 7.26 1.87 -20.21
C SER A 55 7.93 0.58 -20.67
N SER A 56 7.17 -0.52 -20.76
CA SER A 56 7.66 -1.80 -21.27
C SER A 56 7.95 -1.75 -22.77
N PHE A 57 7.14 -1.02 -23.54
CA PHE A 57 7.37 -0.79 -24.97
C PHE A 57 8.60 0.08 -25.23
N LEU A 58 8.76 1.18 -24.49
CA LEU A 58 9.89 2.11 -24.64
C LEU A 58 11.22 1.48 -24.21
N CYS A 59 11.27 0.79 -23.07
CA CYS A 59 12.50 0.17 -22.58
C CYS A 59 12.82 -1.17 -23.28
N GLY A 60 11.81 -1.90 -23.77
CA GLY A 60 11.97 -3.23 -24.37
C GLY A 60 12.81 -3.28 -25.65
N SER A 61 13.06 -2.13 -26.29
CA SER A 61 13.96 -2.01 -27.44
C SER A 61 15.46 -2.03 -27.09
N GLY A 62 15.85 -1.72 -25.84
CA GLY A 62 17.27 -1.59 -25.45
C GLY A 62 17.96 -2.90 -25.05
N ASP A 63 17.31 -3.74 -24.23
CA ASP A 63 17.98 -4.86 -23.55
C ASP A 63 18.48 -5.97 -24.49
N LYS A 64 17.97 -6.06 -25.73
CA LYS A 64 18.43 -7.05 -26.72
C LYS A 64 19.87 -6.82 -27.20
N VAL A 65 20.40 -5.60 -27.07
CA VAL A 65 21.75 -5.26 -27.55
C VAL A 65 22.83 -5.84 -26.62
N SER A 66 22.66 -5.69 -25.30
CA SER A 66 23.69 -6.05 -24.31
C SER A 66 23.96 -7.56 -24.18
N SER A 67 22.99 -8.43 -24.48
CA SER A 67 23.18 -9.89 -24.49
C SER A 67 23.90 -10.40 -25.74
N SER A 68 23.86 -9.67 -26.87
CA SER A 68 24.54 -10.09 -28.10
C SER A 68 26.06 -9.84 -28.02
N GLU A 69 26.46 -8.72 -27.42
CA GLU A 69 27.85 -8.25 -27.37
C GLU A 69 28.77 -9.21 -26.59
N LYS A 70 28.29 -9.77 -25.46
CA LYS A 70 29.04 -10.76 -24.67
C LYS A 70 29.23 -12.13 -25.35
N THR A 71 28.52 -12.40 -26.45
CA THR A 71 28.73 -13.64 -27.21
C THR A 71 29.81 -13.47 -28.28
N ALA A 72 30.04 -12.23 -28.76
CA ALA A 72 31.08 -11.92 -29.73
C ALA A 72 32.49 -11.95 -29.11
N THR A 73 32.68 -11.41 -27.91
CA THR A 73 34.00 -11.39 -27.25
C THR A 73 34.46 -12.76 -26.73
N ALA A 74 33.63 -13.80 -26.84
CA ALA A 74 33.96 -15.16 -26.40
C ALA A 74 34.53 -16.06 -27.51
N SER A 75 34.52 -15.63 -28.79
CA SER A 75 35.22 -16.37 -29.86
C SER A 75 36.71 -16.06 -29.91
N ASP A 76 37.10 -14.81 -29.66
CA ASP A 76 38.46 -14.33 -29.93
C ASP A 76 39.48 -14.71 -28.83
N GLN A 77 39.01 -15.13 -27.65
CA GLN A 77 39.90 -15.53 -26.55
C GLN A 77 40.29 -17.02 -26.59
N LYS A 78 39.88 -17.78 -27.62
CA LYS A 78 40.15 -19.23 -27.69
C LYS A 78 41.52 -19.58 -28.27
N ASP A 79 42.18 -18.65 -28.97
CA ASP A 79 43.41 -18.93 -29.74
C ASP A 79 44.71 -18.53 -29.02
N THR A 80 44.64 -18.02 -27.78
CA THR A 80 45.82 -17.53 -27.03
C THR A 80 46.30 -18.46 -25.90
N GLU A 81 45.54 -19.50 -25.53
CA GLU A 81 45.83 -20.34 -24.35
C GLU A 81 46.42 -21.73 -24.70
N MET A 82 47.22 -21.82 -25.77
CA MET A 82 48.06 -22.99 -26.08
C MET A 82 49.54 -22.75 -25.75
N ASN A 83 49.85 -22.48 -24.48
CA ASN A 83 51.16 -22.76 -23.87
C ASN A 83 51.18 -22.34 -22.38
N ASN A 84 50.90 -23.27 -21.46
CA ASN A 84 51.68 -23.46 -20.22
C ASN A 84 51.14 -24.63 -19.40
N THR A 85 51.85 -25.75 -19.43
CA THR A 85 51.48 -26.99 -18.74
C THR A 85 52.14 -27.04 -17.36
N ALA A 86 51.40 -26.71 -16.30
CA ALA A 86 51.80 -27.00 -14.92
C ALA A 86 50.56 -27.45 -14.11
N ALA A 87 50.49 -28.75 -13.81
CA ALA A 87 49.31 -29.37 -13.23
C ALA A 87 49.13 -29.01 -11.75
N VAL A 88 48.28 -28.02 -11.46
CA VAL A 88 47.66 -27.83 -10.14
C VAL A 88 46.24 -28.39 -10.24
N ASN A 89 45.93 -29.38 -9.40
CA ASN A 89 44.59 -29.97 -9.29
C ASN A 89 43.61 -28.95 -8.66
N GLU A 90 43.09 -28.04 -9.48
CA GLU A 90 42.04 -27.12 -9.06
C GLU A 90 40.74 -27.92 -8.79
N PRO A 91 40.15 -27.83 -7.59
CA PRO A 91 38.99 -28.64 -7.24
C PRO A 91 37.82 -28.34 -8.19
N SER A 92 37.24 -29.41 -8.76
CA SER A 92 36.26 -29.38 -9.83
C SER A 92 35.18 -28.32 -9.63
N ARG A 93 35.31 -27.22 -10.36
CA ARG A 93 34.42 -26.05 -10.30
C ARG A 93 32.97 -26.53 -10.51
N PRO A 94 32.05 -26.27 -9.55
CA PRO A 94 30.70 -26.82 -9.61
C PRO A 94 30.04 -26.38 -10.91
N SER A 95 29.61 -27.36 -11.71
CA SER A 95 29.09 -27.12 -13.05
C SER A 95 27.90 -26.18 -13.01
N GLU A 96 27.98 -25.06 -13.75
CA GLU A 96 26.86 -24.15 -13.89
C GLU A 96 25.68 -24.88 -14.53
N THR A 97 24.70 -25.22 -13.68
CA THR A 97 23.48 -25.88 -14.10
C THR A 97 22.69 -24.92 -14.99
N LYS A 98 22.78 -25.14 -16.31
CA LYS A 98 22.01 -24.41 -17.32
C LYS A 98 20.55 -24.36 -16.88
N LYS A 99 20.08 -23.17 -16.48
CA LYS A 99 18.70 -22.95 -16.07
C LYS A 99 17.79 -23.28 -17.24
N GLN A 100 17.05 -24.37 -17.11
CA GLN A 100 16.06 -24.79 -18.10
C GLN A 100 15.03 -23.65 -18.27
N PRO A 101 14.67 -23.27 -19.50
CA PRO A 101 13.74 -22.16 -19.72
C PRO A 101 12.37 -22.50 -19.13
N THR A 102 11.96 -21.74 -18.11
CA THR A 102 10.64 -21.85 -17.49
C THR A 102 9.56 -21.63 -18.54
N SER A 103 8.55 -22.51 -18.59
CA SER A 103 7.48 -22.39 -19.57
C SER A 103 6.68 -21.09 -19.39
N PHE A 104 6.16 -20.55 -20.48
CA PHE A 104 5.28 -19.37 -20.46
C PHE A 104 4.06 -19.62 -19.56
N ALA A 105 3.51 -20.83 -19.57
CA ALA A 105 2.41 -21.24 -18.69
C ALA A 105 2.76 -21.11 -17.20
N GLN A 106 3.97 -21.54 -16.78
CA GLN A 106 4.42 -21.39 -15.40
C GLN A 106 4.50 -19.91 -15.01
N LYS A 107 5.10 -19.07 -15.87
CA LYS A 107 5.15 -17.62 -15.66
C LYS A 107 3.77 -17.00 -15.49
N ALA A 108 2.82 -17.37 -16.34
CA ALA A 108 1.45 -16.88 -16.29
C ALA A 108 0.71 -17.31 -15.00
N VAL A 109 0.85 -18.57 -14.57
CA VAL A 109 0.25 -19.06 -13.31
C VAL A 109 0.77 -18.30 -12.11
N PHE A 110 2.10 -18.14 -11.98
CA PHE A 110 2.69 -17.40 -10.86
C PHE A 110 2.36 -15.90 -10.89
N GLY A 111 2.31 -15.29 -12.08
CA GLY A 111 1.90 -13.90 -12.27
C GLY A 111 0.44 -13.65 -11.88
N SER A 112 -0.49 -14.48 -12.37
CA SER A 112 -1.92 -14.39 -12.06
C SER A 112 -2.21 -14.68 -10.59
N ALA A 113 -1.53 -15.65 -9.97
CA ALA A 113 -1.66 -15.91 -8.53
C ALA A 113 -1.20 -14.73 -7.67
N TYR A 114 -0.11 -14.06 -8.05
CA TYR A 114 0.33 -12.81 -7.42
C TYR A 114 -0.71 -11.68 -7.62
N GLY A 115 -1.22 -11.49 -8.83
CA GLY A 115 -2.24 -10.49 -9.13
C GLY A 115 -3.57 -10.72 -8.40
N LEU A 116 -3.95 -11.98 -8.18
CA LEU A 116 -5.13 -12.32 -7.36
C LEU A 116 -4.91 -11.97 -5.89
N LEU A 117 -3.72 -12.24 -5.33
CA LEU A 117 -3.36 -11.80 -3.98
C LEU A 117 -3.37 -10.26 -3.84
N THR A 118 -2.96 -9.52 -4.88
CA THR A 118 -3.03 -8.05 -4.86
C THR A 118 -4.46 -7.52 -4.95
N LEU A 119 -5.33 -8.18 -5.71
CA LEU A 119 -6.75 -7.84 -5.82
C LEU A 119 -7.46 -8.06 -4.49
N ILE A 120 -7.30 -9.25 -3.89
CA ILE A 120 -7.92 -9.59 -2.59
C ILE A 120 -7.46 -8.59 -1.52
N ARG A 121 -6.16 -8.27 -1.46
CA ARG A 121 -5.62 -7.25 -0.54
C ARG A 121 -6.18 -5.85 -0.79
N ALA A 122 -6.42 -5.47 -2.05
CA ALA A 122 -6.99 -4.17 -2.39
C ALA A 122 -8.47 -4.07 -1.98
N LEU A 123 -9.27 -5.09 -2.30
CA LEU A 123 -10.69 -5.17 -1.93
C LEU A 123 -10.87 -5.24 -0.41
N THR A 124 -10.10 -6.06 0.29
CA THR A 124 -10.19 -6.19 1.76
C THR A 124 -9.79 -4.91 2.47
N ASN A 125 -8.74 -4.21 2.01
CA ASN A 125 -8.40 -2.87 2.52
C ASN A 125 -9.55 -1.85 2.32
N ILE A 126 -10.15 -1.80 1.12
CA ILE A 126 -11.15 -0.78 0.80
C ILE A 126 -12.50 -1.05 1.48
N LEU A 127 -12.87 -2.33 1.62
CA LEU A 127 -14.04 -2.77 2.40
C LEU A 127 -13.81 -2.56 3.90
N SER A 128 -12.64 -2.88 4.43
CA SER A 128 -12.30 -2.59 5.84
C SER A 128 -12.44 -1.09 6.15
N ALA A 129 -11.93 -0.23 5.27
CA ALA A 129 -12.04 1.23 5.39
C ALA A 129 -13.49 1.77 5.37
N SER A 130 -14.44 1.02 4.81
CA SER A 130 -15.88 1.36 4.84
C SER A 130 -16.63 0.79 6.06
N LEU A 131 -16.08 -0.23 6.73
CA LEU A 131 -16.73 -0.96 7.82
C LEU A 131 -16.25 -0.56 9.22
N THR A 132 -15.00 -0.09 9.36
CA THR A 132 -14.41 0.28 10.65
C THR A 132 -13.58 1.56 10.57
N LEU A 133 -13.28 2.15 11.73
CA LEU A 133 -12.48 3.37 11.81
C LEU A 133 -11.05 3.13 11.29
N ALA A 134 -10.50 4.11 10.53
CA ALA A 134 -9.13 4.07 10.02
C ALA A 134 -8.07 3.82 11.11
N PHE A 135 -8.35 4.24 12.36
CA PHE A 135 -7.56 3.90 13.54
C PHE A 135 -7.38 2.38 13.73
N TYR A 136 -8.46 1.60 13.79
CA TYR A 136 -8.37 0.16 14.03
C TYR A 136 -7.60 -0.54 12.90
N ILE A 137 -7.83 -0.10 11.66
CA ILE A 137 -7.15 -0.56 10.45
C ILE A 137 -5.64 -0.35 10.56
N GLN A 138 -5.22 0.86 10.94
CA GLN A 138 -3.82 1.20 11.07
C GLN A 138 -3.14 0.40 12.19
N SER A 139 -3.83 0.23 13.32
CA SER A 139 -3.35 -0.55 14.48
C SER A 139 -3.07 -1.99 14.12
N VAL A 140 -4.06 -2.65 13.51
CA VAL A 140 -3.96 -4.04 13.04
C VAL A 140 -2.86 -4.15 11.98
N SER A 141 -2.75 -3.16 11.08
CA SER A 141 -1.71 -3.12 10.04
C SER A 141 -0.28 -3.11 10.58
N LEU A 142 -0.02 -2.65 11.81
CA LEU A 142 1.31 -2.69 12.43
C LEU A 142 1.78 -4.12 12.77
N LEU A 143 0.89 -5.11 12.75
CA LEU A 143 1.25 -6.53 12.89
C LEU A 143 1.87 -7.11 11.61
N ASN A 144 1.69 -6.46 10.45
CA ASN A 144 2.14 -6.94 9.15
C ASN A 144 3.65 -7.28 9.08
N PRO A 145 4.59 -6.52 9.68
CA PRO A 145 6.01 -6.91 9.68
C PRO A 145 6.25 -8.27 10.35
N TYR A 146 5.56 -8.57 11.45
CA TYR A 146 5.67 -9.85 12.16
C TYR A 146 5.13 -11.01 11.32
N VAL A 147 3.96 -10.83 10.69
CA VAL A 147 3.36 -11.82 9.80
C VAL A 147 4.25 -12.07 8.57
N VAL A 148 4.83 -11.01 8.00
CA VAL A 148 5.81 -11.12 6.90
C VAL A 148 7.05 -11.88 7.34
N ALA A 149 7.63 -11.57 8.51
CA ALA A 149 8.81 -12.26 9.02
C ALA A 149 8.53 -13.76 9.25
N LEU A 150 7.37 -14.10 9.82
CA LEU A 150 6.92 -15.49 9.99
C LEU A 150 6.78 -16.20 8.63
N PHE A 151 6.08 -15.58 7.67
CA PHE A 151 5.87 -16.19 6.35
C PHE A 151 7.17 -16.31 5.55
N SER A 152 8.10 -15.38 5.71
CA SER A 152 9.42 -15.44 5.05
C SER A 152 10.30 -16.55 5.66
N MET A 153 10.22 -16.75 6.98
CA MET A 153 10.85 -17.89 7.64
C MET A 153 10.25 -19.24 7.17
N LEU A 154 8.92 -19.33 7.06
CA LEU A 154 8.21 -20.56 6.64
C LEU A 154 8.40 -20.90 5.15
N PHE A 155 8.25 -19.93 4.25
CA PHE A 155 8.22 -20.17 2.79
C PHE A 155 9.56 -19.95 2.08
N LEU A 156 10.45 -19.11 2.62
CA LEU A 156 11.76 -18.81 2.01
C LEU A 156 12.92 -19.45 2.76
N GLY A 157 12.71 -19.96 3.98
CA GLY A 157 13.77 -20.53 4.82
C GLY A 157 14.76 -19.48 5.33
N GLU A 158 14.36 -18.20 5.42
CA GLU A 158 15.20 -17.11 5.93
C GLU A 158 15.52 -17.32 7.41
N LYS A 159 16.66 -17.98 7.70
CA LYS A 159 17.10 -18.28 9.08
C LYS A 159 17.50 -17.02 9.87
N SER A 160 17.98 -15.98 9.19
CA SER A 160 18.55 -14.76 9.79
C SER A 160 17.59 -13.57 9.73
N ARG A 161 16.84 -13.35 10.81
CA ARG A 161 16.09 -12.10 11.04
C ARG A 161 17.08 -10.93 11.21
N PRO A 162 16.81 -9.72 10.68
CA PRO A 162 17.64 -8.55 10.91
C PRO A 162 17.79 -8.24 12.41
N ARG A 163 19.01 -7.93 12.86
CA ARG A 163 19.27 -7.61 14.28
C ARG A 163 18.42 -6.40 14.70
N GLY A 164 17.82 -6.49 15.88
CA GLY A 164 16.92 -5.47 16.43
C GLY A 164 15.48 -5.46 15.88
N PHE A 165 15.15 -6.24 14.85
CA PHE A 165 13.84 -6.20 14.16
C PHE A 165 12.63 -6.32 15.11
N CYS A 166 12.61 -7.30 16.01
CA CYS A 166 11.48 -7.50 16.92
C CYS A 166 11.32 -6.33 17.91
N ALA A 167 12.44 -5.77 18.39
CA ALA A 167 12.44 -4.63 19.30
C ALA A 167 12.00 -3.34 18.60
N SER A 168 12.54 -3.03 17.42
CA SER A 168 12.14 -1.83 16.66
C SER A 168 10.67 -1.88 16.25
N CYS A 169 10.17 -3.03 15.79
CA CYS A 169 8.76 -3.19 15.47
C CYS A 169 7.86 -3.02 16.73
N PHE A 170 8.29 -3.51 17.89
CA PHE A 170 7.52 -3.41 19.13
C PHE A 170 7.45 -1.96 19.63
N VAL A 171 8.60 -1.27 19.66
CA VAL A 171 8.66 0.15 20.03
C VAL A 171 7.84 1.01 19.03
N CYS A 172 7.85 0.68 17.73
CA CYS A 172 6.96 1.31 16.74
C CYS A 172 5.47 1.00 16.96
N MET A 173 5.10 -0.20 17.42
CA MET A 173 3.71 -0.50 17.81
C MET A 173 3.27 0.37 19.01
N VAL A 174 4.11 0.48 20.05
CA VAL A 174 3.82 1.31 21.23
C VAL A 174 3.72 2.79 20.86
N GLY A 175 4.68 3.31 20.08
CA GLY A 175 4.63 4.70 19.61
C GLY A 175 3.39 4.98 18.77
N SER A 176 2.98 4.04 17.92
CA SER A 176 1.73 4.16 17.17
C SER A 176 0.49 4.13 18.05
N PHE A 177 0.47 3.28 19.08
CA PHE A 177 -0.60 3.25 20.08
C PHE A 177 -0.72 4.59 20.83
N PHE A 178 0.38 5.32 21.08
CA PHE A 178 0.31 6.68 21.62
C PHE A 178 -0.24 7.72 20.63
N VAL A 179 0.15 7.68 19.34
CA VAL A 179 -0.49 8.49 18.27
C VAL A 179 -2.01 8.34 18.30
N ILE A 180 -2.43 7.09 18.42
CA ILE A 180 -3.81 6.65 18.46
C ILE A 180 -4.55 7.09 19.74
N ALA A 181 -3.95 6.88 20.91
CA ALA A 181 -4.57 7.17 22.19
C ALA A 181 -4.74 8.68 22.36
N GLY A 182 -3.76 9.47 21.91
CA GLY A 182 -3.80 10.92 21.98
C GLY A 182 -4.97 11.52 21.21
N GLU A 183 -5.23 11.06 19.98
CA GLU A 183 -6.36 11.54 19.18
C GLU A 183 -7.71 11.12 19.79
N ASN A 184 -7.85 9.86 20.22
CA ASN A 184 -9.08 9.38 20.87
C ASN A 184 -9.42 10.15 22.17
N ILE A 185 -8.42 10.46 23.00
CA ILE A 185 -8.60 11.27 24.21
C ILE A 185 -9.06 12.69 23.85
N THR A 186 -8.51 13.27 22.78
CA THR A 186 -8.84 14.63 22.32
C THR A 186 -10.27 14.70 21.76
N GLU A 187 -10.66 13.74 20.92
CA GLU A 187 -12.05 13.63 20.44
C GLU A 187 -13.05 13.40 21.59
N GLY A 188 -12.70 12.55 22.57
CA GLY A 188 -13.52 12.32 23.76
C GLY A 188 -13.69 13.59 24.61
N ARG A 189 -12.65 14.40 24.72
CA ARG A 189 -12.69 15.70 25.43
C ARG A 189 -13.57 16.72 24.69
N ALA A 190 -13.42 16.83 23.37
CA ALA A 190 -14.26 17.71 22.54
C ALA A 190 -15.74 17.30 22.55
N ARG A 191 -16.04 16.00 22.57
CA ARG A 191 -17.42 15.51 22.69
C ARG A 191 -18.01 15.78 24.09
N SER A 192 -17.21 15.69 25.15
CA SER A 192 -17.68 15.96 26.52
C SER A 192 -17.78 17.46 26.84
N SER A 193 -17.02 18.35 26.20
CA SER A 193 -17.28 19.80 26.26
C SER A 193 -18.59 20.16 25.59
N HIS A 194 -18.83 19.70 24.35
CA HIS A 194 -20.08 20.00 23.63
C HIS A 194 -21.33 19.44 24.35
N LEU A 195 -21.23 18.26 25.00
CA LEU A 195 -22.30 17.75 25.85
C LEU A 195 -22.54 18.62 27.10
N ARG A 196 -21.49 19.16 27.74
CA ARG A 196 -21.65 20.10 28.88
C ARG A 196 -22.25 21.42 28.46
N GLU A 197 -21.89 21.94 27.29
CA GLU A 197 -22.46 23.15 26.70
C GLU A 197 -23.95 22.97 26.34
N LEU A 198 -24.31 21.83 25.74
CA LEU A 198 -25.70 21.47 25.46
C LEU A 198 -26.51 21.31 26.75
N VAL A 199 -25.96 20.62 27.76
CA VAL A 199 -26.60 20.48 29.08
C VAL A 199 -26.72 21.84 29.77
N GLY A 200 -25.72 22.72 29.67
CA GLY A 200 -25.78 24.10 30.16
C GLY A 200 -26.93 24.87 29.51
N THR A 201 -26.99 24.89 28.18
CA THR A 201 -28.07 25.55 27.41
C THR A 201 -29.46 25.04 27.79
N ILE A 202 -29.63 23.71 27.94
CA ILE A 202 -30.90 23.12 28.39
C ILE A 202 -31.19 23.51 29.85
N THR A 203 -30.17 23.54 30.71
CA THR A 203 -30.29 23.92 32.12
C THR A 203 -30.70 25.39 32.24
N ASP A 204 -30.12 26.29 31.45
CA ASP A 204 -30.46 27.72 31.45
C ASP A 204 -31.90 27.95 30.95
N ILE A 205 -32.33 27.23 29.92
CA ILE A 205 -33.71 27.27 29.41
C ILE A 205 -34.72 26.75 30.45
N VAL A 206 -34.36 25.70 31.22
CA VAL A 206 -35.26 25.06 32.19
C VAL A 206 -35.24 25.75 33.57
N LEU A 207 -34.09 26.28 34.00
CA LEU A 207 -33.89 26.90 35.31
C LEU A 207 -33.99 28.44 35.30
N THR A 208 -34.26 29.07 34.16
CA THR A 208 -34.60 30.50 34.08
C THR A 208 -36.10 30.78 33.76
N PRO A 209 -37.08 30.17 34.46
CA PRO A 209 -38.49 30.54 34.31
C PRO A 209 -38.75 31.88 35.03
N GLY A 210 -38.38 33.01 34.40
CA GLY A 210 -38.53 34.32 35.06
C GLY A 210 -38.25 35.59 34.28
N SER A 211 -37.70 35.55 33.05
CA SER A 211 -37.52 36.76 32.22
C SER A 211 -38.85 37.21 31.61
N THR A 212 -39.63 37.98 32.38
CA THR A 212 -41.03 38.35 32.08
C THR A 212 -41.19 39.68 31.33
N ASP A 213 -40.11 40.23 30.77
CA ASP A 213 -40.09 41.51 30.05
C ASP A 213 -40.36 41.39 28.54
N ALA A 214 -40.88 40.26 28.07
CA ALA A 214 -41.43 40.10 26.72
C ALA A 214 -42.95 40.38 26.70
N LYS A 215 -43.33 41.61 27.08
CA LYS A 215 -44.63 42.17 26.68
C LYS A 215 -44.51 42.83 25.32
N ASP A 216 -45.64 42.88 24.62
CA ASP A 216 -45.83 43.60 23.35
C ASP A 216 -45.12 42.99 22.12
N HIS A 217 -45.50 41.77 21.71
CA HIS A 217 -46.01 41.57 20.34
C HIS A 217 -46.57 40.16 19.99
N VAL A 218 -47.65 40.18 19.18
CA VAL A 218 -48.21 39.13 18.29
C VAL A 218 -49.13 38.05 18.90
N ASP A 219 -50.42 38.22 18.60
CA ASP A 219 -51.46 37.18 18.63
C ASP A 219 -51.24 36.07 17.57
N GLY A 220 -51.68 34.85 17.87
CA GLY A 220 -52.18 33.94 16.83
C GLY A 220 -51.24 32.87 16.27
N ALA A 221 -50.51 32.13 17.12
CA ALA A 221 -49.90 30.85 16.73
C ALA A 221 -50.23 29.73 17.74
N ARG A 222 -50.51 28.51 17.24
CA ARG A 222 -50.86 27.33 18.06
C ARG A 222 -49.67 26.90 18.94
N PRO A 223 -49.91 26.43 20.18
CA PRO A 223 -48.83 26.00 21.06
C PRO A 223 -48.12 24.74 20.53
N PRO A 224 -46.78 24.66 20.60
CA PRO A 224 -46.05 23.44 20.31
C PRO A 224 -46.32 22.36 21.37
N ALA A 225 -46.02 21.10 21.04
CA ALA A 225 -46.17 19.97 21.95
C ALA A 225 -45.47 20.23 23.30
N SER A 226 -46.12 19.85 24.40
CA SER A 226 -45.72 20.26 25.74
C SER A 226 -44.32 19.77 26.12
N LEU A 227 -43.57 20.60 26.86
CA LEU A 227 -42.26 20.25 27.43
C LEU A 227 -42.26 18.91 28.22
N ALA A 228 -43.42 18.48 28.70
CA ALA A 228 -43.62 17.18 29.35
C ALA A 228 -43.34 15.97 28.43
N SER A 229 -43.60 16.05 27.11
CA SER A 229 -43.25 14.96 26.18
C SER A 229 -41.74 14.88 25.97
N LEU A 230 -41.08 16.03 25.82
CA LEU A 230 -39.63 16.11 25.71
C LEU A 230 -38.94 15.63 27.00
N TRP A 231 -39.50 15.96 28.16
CA TRP A 231 -38.94 15.55 29.44
C TRP A 231 -39.17 14.05 29.72
N SER A 232 -40.31 13.49 29.30
CA SER A 232 -40.53 12.04 29.39
C SER A 232 -39.60 11.24 28.48
N GLU A 233 -39.24 11.76 27.31
CA GLU A 233 -38.31 11.11 26.38
C GLU A 233 -36.86 11.10 26.90
N ILE A 234 -36.43 12.17 27.57
CA ILE A 234 -35.09 12.25 28.19
C ILE A 234 -35.03 11.42 29.49
N THR A 235 -36.05 11.48 30.37
CA THR A 235 -36.07 10.62 31.58
C THR A 235 -36.16 9.13 31.21
N ALA A 236 -36.95 8.74 30.21
CA ALA A 236 -37.02 7.36 29.73
C ALA A 236 -35.70 6.86 29.08
N ALA A 237 -34.79 7.77 28.72
CA ALA A 237 -33.44 7.44 28.26
C ALA A 237 -32.44 7.26 29.41
N ASP A 238 -32.66 7.91 30.56
CA ASP A 238 -31.76 7.87 31.72
C ASP A 238 -32.13 6.75 32.70
N THR A 239 -33.43 6.48 32.93
CA THR A 239 -33.88 5.35 33.78
C THR A 239 -33.42 3.99 33.22
N ARG A 240 -33.19 3.86 31.91
CA ARG A 240 -32.60 2.66 31.29
C ARG A 240 -31.10 2.49 31.52
N ARG A 241 -30.41 3.46 32.14
CA ARG A 241 -28.97 3.41 32.41
C ARG A 241 -28.60 3.05 33.85
N LEU A 242 -29.59 2.95 34.75
CA LEU A 242 -29.39 2.72 36.19
C LEU A 242 -30.12 1.47 36.71
N SER A 243 -30.30 0.45 35.87
CA SER A 243 -30.62 -0.91 36.32
C SER A 243 -29.35 -1.76 36.34
N PRO A 244 -28.72 -2.01 37.50
CA PRO A 244 -27.66 -3.00 37.61
C PRO A 244 -28.27 -4.41 37.65
N GLU A 245 -27.92 -5.27 36.69
CA GLU A 245 -28.08 -6.71 36.87
C GLU A 245 -27.13 -7.18 37.97
N SER A 246 -27.66 -7.35 39.17
CA SER A 246 -26.92 -7.88 40.31
C SER A 246 -26.83 -9.40 40.22
N ASN A 247 -25.68 -9.91 39.77
CA ASN A 247 -25.24 -11.23 40.20
C ASN A 247 -24.37 -11.07 41.46
N THR A 248 -24.86 -11.61 42.57
CA THR A 248 -24.17 -11.69 43.85
C THR A 248 -22.91 -12.55 43.76
N ILE A 249 -21.80 -12.06 44.34
CA ILE A 249 -21.07 -12.72 45.44
C ILE A 249 -19.96 -11.77 45.94
N ASN A 250 -19.96 -11.56 47.27
CA ASN A 250 -18.90 -11.12 48.17
C ASN A 250 -17.58 -10.57 47.57
N ASP A 251 -17.17 -9.36 47.96
CA ASP A 251 -16.47 -9.23 49.25
C ASP A 251 -16.41 -7.79 49.76
N ALA A 252 -16.29 -7.64 51.09
CA ALA A 252 -16.26 -6.34 51.75
C ALA A 252 -14.99 -6.15 52.59
N SER A 253 -14.19 -5.12 52.32
CA SER A 253 -13.54 -4.32 53.38
C SER A 253 -12.81 -3.06 52.90
N ARG A 254 -13.12 -1.94 53.59
CA ARG A 254 -12.21 -0.85 54.01
C ARG A 254 -11.31 -0.18 52.94
N PHE A 255 -11.56 1.10 52.67
CA PHE A 255 -10.97 2.19 53.49
C PHE A 255 -11.63 3.55 53.19
N SER A 256 -11.57 4.47 54.16
CA SER A 256 -12.28 5.75 54.17
C SER A 256 -11.36 6.97 54.06
N ALA A 257 -11.58 7.81 53.04
CA ALA A 257 -11.37 9.28 53.03
C ALA A 257 -9.93 9.82 53.35
N PRO A 258 -9.65 11.15 53.28
CA PRO A 258 -10.46 12.26 52.77
C PRO A 258 -9.80 13.08 51.63
N ALA A 259 -10.53 14.09 51.14
CA ALA A 259 -10.07 15.03 50.13
C ALA A 259 -9.17 16.16 50.68
N SER A 260 -8.16 16.55 49.90
CA SER A 260 -7.58 17.90 49.76
C SER A 260 -6.67 17.87 48.52
N LYS A 261 -6.30 18.95 47.83
CA LYS A 261 -6.31 20.39 48.11
C LYS A 261 -6.42 21.15 46.78
N ALA A 262 -7.00 22.35 46.77
CA ALA A 262 -6.86 23.26 45.63
C ALA A 262 -5.42 23.79 45.57
N PHE A 263 -4.92 24.07 44.37
CA PHE A 263 -3.67 24.80 44.15
C PHE A 263 -3.87 25.84 43.04
N SER A 264 -3.96 27.10 43.45
CA SER A 264 -3.86 28.27 42.56
C SER A 264 -2.48 28.87 42.73
N LEU A 265 -1.85 29.26 41.61
CA LEU A 265 -0.65 30.09 41.39
C LEU A 265 -0.11 29.69 39.98
N GLU A 266 0.41 30.55 39.11
CA GLU A 266 0.53 32.01 39.13
C GLU A 266 0.71 32.53 37.69
N ASN A 267 0.50 33.83 37.46
CA ASN A 267 0.80 34.49 36.19
C ASN A 267 2.32 34.63 35.99
N THR A 268 2.86 34.20 34.84
CA THR A 268 4.16 34.71 34.34
C THR A 268 4.16 34.94 32.82
N SER A 269 4.17 36.21 32.46
CA SER A 269 4.90 36.84 31.33
C SER A 269 5.06 36.08 30.01
N SER A 270 4.46 36.68 28.98
CA SER A 270 4.98 36.78 27.61
C SER A 270 6.50 36.60 27.45
N SER A 271 6.91 35.70 26.53
CA SER A 271 8.16 35.88 25.78
C SER A 271 7.96 35.48 24.31
N THR A 272 8.21 36.43 23.42
CA THR A 272 8.27 36.23 21.98
C THR A 272 9.50 35.41 21.61
N TRP A 273 9.31 34.24 20.98
CA TRP A 273 10.41 33.45 20.43
C TRP A 273 10.44 33.57 18.90
N SER A 274 11.43 34.31 18.41
CA SER A 274 11.73 34.50 16.99
C SER A 274 12.90 33.61 16.55
N ALA A 275 12.62 32.71 15.58
CA ALA A 275 13.62 31.98 14.77
C ALA A 275 14.52 30.95 15.55
N PRO A 276 15.26 30.03 14.88
CA PRO A 276 15.47 29.88 13.44
C PRO A 276 15.18 28.48 12.84
N TRP A 277 14.66 28.45 11.60
CA TRP A 277 14.62 27.26 10.75
C TRP A 277 15.76 27.29 9.73
N SER A 278 16.94 26.76 10.10
CA SER A 278 18.12 26.69 9.23
C SER A 278 18.76 25.28 9.22
N LEU A 279 17.95 24.26 8.90
CA LEU A 279 18.36 22.84 8.91
C LEU A 279 18.06 22.09 7.59
N PHE A 280 18.04 22.78 6.45
CA PHE A 280 17.88 22.17 5.12
C PHE A 280 19.00 22.50 4.11
N SER A 281 20.13 23.02 4.58
CA SER A 281 21.28 23.42 3.74
C SER A 281 22.50 22.48 3.83
N VAL A 282 22.32 21.21 4.23
CA VAL A 282 23.40 20.21 4.31
C VAL A 282 23.23 19.11 3.25
N PHE A 283 23.32 19.50 1.98
CA PHE A 283 23.70 18.63 0.86
C PHE A 283 24.36 19.47 -0.26
N SER A 284 25.57 19.97 0.03
CA SER A 284 26.50 20.44 -1.00
C SER A 284 27.66 19.44 -1.08
N PRO A 285 28.12 19.04 -2.28
CA PRO A 285 29.18 18.03 -2.41
C PRO A 285 30.54 18.59 -1.98
N ALA A 286 31.30 17.79 -1.23
CA ALA A 286 32.70 18.06 -0.91
C ALA A 286 33.59 17.92 -2.18
N PRO A 287 34.73 18.64 -2.25
CA PRO A 287 35.47 18.82 -3.51
C PRO A 287 36.31 17.60 -3.92
N ALA A 288 36.75 17.62 -5.17
CA ALA A 288 37.62 16.59 -5.74
C ALA A 288 39.00 16.56 -5.07
N GLU A 289 39.39 15.39 -4.59
CA GLU A 289 40.75 15.12 -4.14
C GLU A 289 41.58 14.66 -5.36
N LYS A 290 42.72 15.31 -5.58
CA LYS A 290 43.63 14.96 -6.68
C LYS A 290 44.35 13.65 -6.37
N HIS A 291 44.40 12.76 -7.36
CA HIS A 291 45.55 11.88 -7.55
C HIS A 291 45.97 11.94 -9.02
N GLU A 292 47.14 12.54 -9.25
CA GLU A 292 47.86 12.47 -10.52
C GLU A 292 48.68 11.16 -10.49
N ASP A 293 48.58 10.33 -11.55
CA ASP A 293 49.60 9.33 -11.93
C ASP A 293 49.39 8.84 -13.37
N MET A 294 49.66 9.77 -14.28
CA MET A 294 50.36 9.62 -15.57
C MET A 294 50.81 8.22 -16.06
N ILE A 295 50.12 7.65 -17.07
CA ILE A 295 50.66 6.79 -18.16
C ILE A 295 49.85 7.12 -19.46
N PRO A 296 50.45 7.16 -20.68
CA PRO A 296 49.93 8.00 -21.77
C PRO A 296 48.87 7.38 -22.69
N ARG A 297 48.12 8.27 -23.37
CA ARG A 297 47.26 7.94 -24.52
C ARG A 297 48.10 7.75 -25.78
N GLU A 298 47.86 6.67 -26.51
CA GLU A 298 48.16 6.61 -27.95
C GLU A 298 47.01 7.23 -28.77
N ASN A 299 47.37 7.83 -29.90
CA ASN A 299 46.45 8.44 -30.85
C ASN A 299 45.83 7.37 -31.75
N PHE A 300 44.54 7.44 -32.08
CA PHE A 300 44.08 6.96 -33.39
C PHE A 300 42.89 7.75 -33.97
N SER A 301 43.26 8.59 -34.94
CA SER A 301 42.56 8.97 -36.17
C SER A 301 41.03 9.19 -36.20
N THR A 302 40.67 10.44 -36.50
CA THR A 302 39.37 10.86 -36.99
C THR A 302 39.02 10.19 -38.33
N ARG A 303 37.88 9.52 -38.42
CA ARG A 303 37.22 9.22 -39.72
C ARG A 303 35.83 9.83 -39.76
N GLN A 304 35.70 10.91 -40.54
CA GLN A 304 34.41 11.29 -41.12
C GLN A 304 33.93 10.15 -42.03
N LEU A 305 32.65 9.81 -41.97
CA LEU A 305 31.96 9.21 -43.11
C LEU A 305 30.56 9.81 -43.23
N THR A 306 30.23 10.14 -44.48
CA THR A 306 29.03 10.84 -44.94
C THR A 306 27.77 9.99 -44.83
N GLY A 307 26.61 10.65 -44.74
CA GLY A 307 25.31 9.99 -44.65
C GLY A 307 24.82 9.33 -45.94
N GLY A 308 23.82 8.46 -45.78
CA GLY A 308 23.00 7.87 -46.84
C GLY A 308 21.68 7.35 -46.25
N PRO A 309 20.56 7.35 -47.00
CA PRO A 309 19.25 7.02 -46.45
C PRO A 309 19.03 5.51 -46.34
N ILE A 310 18.54 5.04 -45.18
CA ILE A 310 18.20 3.63 -44.98
C ILE A 310 16.74 3.38 -45.35
N SER A 311 16.52 2.96 -46.59
CA SER A 311 15.28 2.35 -47.05
C SER A 311 15.39 0.82 -46.99
N GLY A 312 14.62 0.15 -46.13
CA GLY A 312 14.62 -1.33 -46.06
C GLY A 312 13.91 -1.91 -44.84
N LEU A 313 12.59 -2.11 -44.94
CA LEU A 313 11.80 -2.91 -43.99
C LEU A 313 11.34 -4.20 -44.69
N PRO A 314 11.66 -5.40 -44.18
CA PRO A 314 11.16 -6.65 -44.76
C PRO A 314 9.70 -6.91 -44.37
N PHE A 315 8.83 -7.01 -45.39
CA PHE A 315 7.44 -7.42 -45.25
C PHE A 315 7.37 -8.93 -44.93
N PHE A 316 6.77 -9.32 -43.80
CA PHE A 316 6.55 -10.74 -43.51
C PHE A 316 5.34 -11.28 -44.28
N GLY A 317 5.57 -12.28 -45.13
CA GLY A 317 4.55 -12.87 -45.99
C GLY A 317 3.55 -13.74 -45.22
N ALA A 318 2.25 -13.52 -45.48
CA ALA A 318 1.17 -14.36 -44.97
C ALA A 318 1.00 -15.63 -45.84
N LYS A 319 0.96 -16.80 -45.20
CA LYS A 319 0.66 -18.08 -45.86
C LYS A 319 -0.85 -18.18 -46.17
N LYS A 320 -1.19 -18.37 -47.45
CA LYS A 320 -2.51 -18.88 -47.87
C LYS A 320 -2.67 -20.36 -47.52
N PRO A 321 -3.90 -20.82 -47.25
CA PRO A 321 -4.43 -22.07 -47.79
C PRO A 321 -5.41 -21.80 -48.94
N SER A 322 -5.58 -22.78 -49.82
CA SER A 322 -6.31 -22.71 -51.10
C SER A 322 -7.73 -23.26 -51.02
N SER A 323 -8.64 -22.70 -51.83
CA SER A 323 -9.79 -23.33 -52.55
C SER A 323 -10.61 -24.45 -51.84
N SER A 324 -11.94 -24.45 -51.89
CA SER A 324 -12.78 -24.30 -53.09
C SER A 324 -14.27 -24.07 -52.72
N GLY A 325 -15.14 -23.78 -53.70
CA GLY A 325 -16.60 -23.82 -53.51
C GLY A 325 -17.38 -22.68 -54.19
N ALA A 326 -17.79 -22.91 -55.44
CA ALA A 326 -18.58 -21.98 -56.26
C ALA A 326 -19.99 -21.68 -55.73
N SER A 327 -20.58 -20.53 -56.11
CA SER A 327 -21.90 -20.43 -56.80
C SER A 327 -22.62 -19.07 -56.65
N LYS A 328 -22.93 -18.45 -57.81
CA LYS A 328 -24.08 -17.55 -58.13
C LYS A 328 -24.22 -16.12 -57.53
N GLN A 329 -23.96 -15.14 -58.41
CA GLN A 329 -24.72 -13.89 -58.64
C GLN A 329 -26.18 -14.16 -59.09
N PRO A 330 -27.10 -13.18 -59.28
CA PRO A 330 -26.99 -11.69 -59.36
C PRO A 330 -27.92 -10.96 -58.33
N ALA A 331 -28.41 -9.71 -58.41
CA ALA A 331 -28.40 -8.66 -59.45
C ALA A 331 -28.54 -7.19 -58.93
N ALA A 332 -27.93 -6.26 -59.69
CA ALA A 332 -28.39 -4.94 -60.16
C ALA A 332 -29.49 -4.11 -59.44
N MET A 333 -29.14 -2.86 -59.07
CA MET A 333 -29.71 -1.54 -59.49
C MET A 333 -28.96 -0.42 -58.73
N ASN A 334 -28.41 0.65 -59.35
CA ASN A 334 -29.05 1.85 -59.92
C ASN A 334 -29.98 2.63 -58.94
N ASN A 335 -29.98 3.97 -58.82
CA ASN A 335 -29.08 5.03 -59.33
C ASN A 335 -29.39 6.39 -58.64
N SER A 336 -28.43 7.32 -58.64
CA SER A 336 -28.61 8.79 -58.77
C SER A 336 -29.16 9.70 -57.64
N ASN A 337 -28.52 10.89 -57.53
CA ASN A 337 -29.05 12.25 -57.26
C ASN A 337 -29.65 12.57 -55.86
N ASN A 338 -29.07 13.38 -54.95
CA ASN A 338 -28.53 14.77 -55.04
C ASN A 338 -29.60 15.82 -55.47
N PRO A 339 -29.60 17.08 -54.97
CA PRO A 339 -29.61 17.57 -53.58
C PRO A 339 -30.62 18.74 -53.30
N SER A 340 -30.55 19.33 -52.08
CA SER A 340 -30.84 20.74 -51.73
C SER A 340 -32.30 21.25 -51.52
N GLY A 341 -32.44 22.31 -50.70
CA GLY A 341 -33.68 23.10 -50.48
C GLY A 341 -34.40 22.79 -49.15
N SER A 342 -34.13 23.45 -48.02
CA SER A 342 -34.54 24.83 -47.64
C SER A 342 -36.03 25.02 -47.29
N LYS A 343 -36.34 25.24 -45.99
CA LYS A 343 -37.16 26.35 -45.43
C LYS A 343 -37.64 26.10 -43.98
N SER A 344 -37.93 27.21 -43.32
CA SER A 344 -38.24 27.44 -41.90
C SER A 344 -39.70 27.19 -41.47
N PHE A 345 -39.96 27.43 -40.17
CA PHE A 345 -41.25 27.40 -39.43
C PHE A 345 -41.75 25.98 -39.05
N PHE A 346 -42.06 25.67 -37.78
CA PHE A 346 -42.97 26.42 -36.89
C PHE A 346 -42.67 26.15 -35.40
N SER A 347 -43.03 27.09 -34.51
CA SER A 347 -42.99 26.89 -33.04
C SER A 347 -44.30 26.28 -32.53
N LYS A 348 -44.27 25.26 -31.66
CA LYS A 348 -45.46 24.86 -30.90
C LYS A 348 -45.14 24.30 -29.51
N ASN A 349 -45.59 25.05 -28.51
CA ASN A 349 -45.82 24.60 -27.13
C ASN A 349 -46.65 23.31 -27.10
N ILE A 350 -46.25 22.33 -26.28
CA ILE A 350 -47.17 21.42 -25.61
C ILE A 350 -46.75 21.30 -24.14
N ASN A 351 -47.70 21.58 -23.26
CA ASN A 351 -47.56 21.45 -21.81
C ASN A 351 -48.85 20.80 -21.28
N ALA A 352 -48.84 19.50 -20.95
CA ALA A 352 -49.90 18.80 -20.23
C ALA A 352 -49.52 17.36 -19.80
N GLN A 353 -49.44 17.16 -18.48
CA GLN A 353 -50.02 16.04 -17.69
C GLN A 353 -49.99 14.58 -18.21
N ASN A 354 -49.29 13.72 -17.42
CA ASN A 354 -49.72 12.44 -16.78
C ASN A 354 -50.84 11.57 -17.42
N PRO A 355 -50.76 10.21 -17.36
CA PRO A 355 -50.38 9.49 -16.12
C PRO A 355 -49.65 8.13 -16.24
N GLY A 356 -49.14 7.65 -15.09
CA GLY A 356 -49.28 6.25 -14.65
C GLY A 356 -48.51 5.14 -15.38
N VAL A 357 -47.33 4.78 -14.85
CA VAL A 357 -46.74 3.45 -15.04
C VAL A 357 -46.38 2.83 -13.68
N ARG A 358 -47.16 1.84 -13.26
CA ARG A 358 -46.72 0.79 -12.32
C ARG A 358 -46.21 -0.37 -13.16
N SER A 359 -44.91 -0.65 -13.15
CA SER A 359 -44.39 -2.02 -13.35
C SER A 359 -42.90 -2.10 -13.00
N GLY A 360 -42.53 -3.04 -12.13
CA GLY A 360 -41.16 -3.50 -11.95
C GLY A 360 -40.18 -2.57 -11.23
N ASP A 361 -40.35 -2.38 -9.91
CA ASP A 361 -39.29 -1.86 -9.04
C ASP A 361 -38.13 -2.87 -8.90
N ILE A 362 -37.34 -3.04 -9.96
CA ILE A 362 -35.95 -3.49 -9.81
C ILE A 362 -35.21 -2.30 -9.21
N VAL A 363 -35.10 -2.27 -7.87
CA VAL A 363 -34.35 -1.24 -7.15
C VAL A 363 -32.91 -1.23 -7.69
N PRO A 364 -32.46 -0.19 -8.41
CA PRO A 364 -31.14 -0.20 -9.00
C PRO A 364 -30.09 -0.09 -7.89
N PHE A 365 -29.00 -0.85 -8.03
CA PHE A 365 -27.92 -0.93 -7.03
C PHE A 365 -27.23 0.43 -6.77
N THR A 366 -27.50 1.42 -7.64
CA THR A 366 -27.14 2.83 -7.49
C THR A 366 -27.69 3.48 -6.22
N LYS A 367 -28.76 2.96 -5.61
CA LYS A 367 -29.29 3.49 -4.32
C LYS A 367 -28.44 3.14 -3.10
N TYR A 368 -27.40 2.31 -3.24
CA TYR A 368 -26.33 2.16 -2.24
C TYR A 368 -25.19 3.20 -2.39
N GLY A 369 -25.15 3.96 -3.50
CA GLY A 369 -24.12 4.96 -3.77
C GLY A 369 -24.55 6.42 -3.62
N ASN A 370 -25.86 6.71 -3.62
CA ASN A 370 -26.41 8.08 -3.63
C ASN A 370 -27.69 8.26 -2.79
N ALA A 371 -27.97 7.36 -1.85
CA ALA A 371 -28.83 7.70 -0.72
C ALA A 371 -28.05 8.65 0.23
N ASP A 372 -28.69 9.14 1.30
CA ASP A 372 -28.02 9.79 2.44
C ASP A 372 -27.15 8.80 3.26
N THR A 373 -26.40 7.93 2.55
CA THR A 373 -25.37 7.04 3.07
C THR A 373 -24.06 7.76 3.41
N THR A 374 -24.13 9.07 3.63
CA THR A 374 -23.65 9.62 4.92
C THR A 374 -24.48 9.08 6.10
N VAL A 375 -24.61 7.74 6.19
CA VAL A 375 -24.83 7.04 7.45
C VAL A 375 -23.55 7.30 8.21
N ASN A 376 -23.54 8.44 8.88
CA ASN A 376 -22.44 8.89 9.71
C ASN A 376 -22.10 7.69 10.60
N PRO A 377 -20.90 7.08 10.48
CA PRO A 377 -20.59 5.84 11.17
C PRO A 377 -20.65 6.00 12.70
N ARG A 378 -20.79 7.24 13.18
CA ARG A 378 -21.05 7.64 14.57
C ARG A 378 -22.54 7.61 14.98
N SER A 379 -23.47 7.16 14.12
CA SER A 379 -24.88 6.97 14.48
C SER A 379 -25.02 5.80 15.46
N LYS A 380 -24.95 6.13 16.76
CA LYS A 380 -24.99 5.18 17.88
C LYS A 380 -26.31 4.39 18.01
N LYS A 381 -27.30 4.60 17.14
CA LYS A 381 -28.58 3.87 17.13
C LYS A 381 -28.60 2.65 16.19
N ASP A 382 -27.53 2.37 15.41
CA ASP A 382 -27.41 1.11 14.65
C ASP A 382 -27.00 -0.05 15.59
N PRO A 383 -27.87 -1.04 15.89
CA PRO A 383 -27.52 -2.16 16.75
C PRO A 383 -26.41 -3.05 16.16
N ASN A 384 -26.14 -2.96 14.85
CA ASN A 384 -25.10 -3.73 14.16
C ASN A 384 -23.71 -3.07 14.20
N HIS A 385 -23.59 -1.88 14.81
CA HIS A 385 -22.32 -1.16 14.94
C HIS A 385 -21.13 -2.02 15.45
N PRO A 386 -21.24 -2.85 16.51
CA PRO A 386 -20.11 -3.70 16.93
C PRO A 386 -19.74 -4.77 15.90
N LEU A 387 -20.73 -5.39 15.24
CA LEU A 387 -20.50 -6.40 14.20
C LEU A 387 -19.76 -5.81 13.00
N ARG A 388 -20.09 -4.57 12.59
CA ARG A 388 -19.40 -3.85 11.51
C ARG A 388 -17.93 -3.58 11.84
N ILE A 389 -17.63 -3.15 13.07
CA ILE A 389 -16.25 -2.96 13.55
C ILE A 389 -15.47 -4.28 13.53
N ILE A 390 -16.05 -5.36 14.06
CA ILE A 390 -15.42 -6.69 14.09
C ILE A 390 -15.15 -7.20 12.66
N ALA A 391 -16.13 -7.07 11.75
CA ALA A 391 -15.96 -7.44 10.34
C ALA A 391 -14.85 -6.63 9.65
N GLY A 392 -14.80 -5.32 9.88
CA GLY A 392 -13.74 -4.45 9.35
C GLY A 392 -12.35 -4.83 9.88
N VAL A 393 -12.23 -5.14 11.18
CA VAL A 393 -10.99 -5.63 11.80
C VAL A 393 -10.57 -6.99 11.22
N PHE A 394 -11.50 -7.93 11.08
CA PHE A 394 -11.26 -9.25 10.49
C PHE A 394 -10.77 -9.15 9.04
N LEU A 395 -11.42 -8.33 8.21
CA LEU A 395 -10.98 -8.03 6.84
C LEU A 395 -9.57 -7.45 6.81
N GLN A 396 -9.18 -6.63 7.80
CA GLN A 396 -7.82 -6.10 7.86
C GLN A 396 -6.78 -7.15 8.25
N VAL A 397 -7.09 -8.04 9.20
CA VAL A 397 -6.23 -9.19 9.52
C VAL A 397 -6.03 -10.07 8.29
N PHE A 398 -7.10 -10.35 7.55
CA PHE A 398 -7.03 -11.12 6.31
C PHE A 398 -6.21 -10.40 5.22
N SER A 399 -6.38 -9.09 5.06
CA SER A 399 -5.54 -8.26 4.17
C SER A 399 -4.05 -8.35 4.51
N ILE A 400 -3.69 -8.43 5.80
CA ILE A 400 -2.30 -8.61 6.23
C ILE A 400 -1.75 -9.97 5.80
N LEU A 401 -2.52 -11.05 5.93
CA LEU A 401 -2.12 -12.39 5.44
C LEU A 401 -1.86 -12.34 3.92
N CYS A 402 -2.78 -11.76 3.15
CA CYS A 402 -2.58 -11.54 1.71
C CYS A 402 -1.37 -10.64 1.42
N SER A 403 -1.13 -9.61 2.23
CA SER A 403 0.03 -8.72 2.13
C SER A 403 1.36 -9.39 2.48
N ALA A 404 1.36 -10.43 3.31
CA ALA A 404 2.55 -11.23 3.61
C ALA A 404 2.84 -12.21 2.48
N LEU A 405 1.83 -12.98 2.05
CA LEU A 405 1.91 -13.87 0.89
C LEU A 405 2.38 -13.13 -0.37
N MET A 406 1.77 -11.98 -0.69
CA MET A 406 2.14 -11.13 -1.82
C MET A 406 3.65 -10.78 -1.81
N ARG A 407 4.23 -10.44 -0.65
CA ARG A 407 5.67 -10.11 -0.54
C ARG A 407 6.56 -11.35 -0.68
N VAL A 408 6.17 -12.49 -0.13
CA VAL A 408 6.86 -13.78 -0.34
C VAL A 408 6.83 -14.17 -1.83
N SER A 409 5.68 -14.01 -2.49
CA SER A 409 5.49 -14.25 -3.92
C SER A 409 6.35 -13.32 -4.80
N MET A 410 6.67 -12.09 -4.38
CA MET A 410 7.63 -11.24 -5.09
C MET A 410 9.03 -11.89 -5.18
N THR A 411 9.46 -12.59 -4.13
CA THR A 411 10.76 -13.31 -4.08
C THR A 411 10.69 -14.67 -4.77
N LEU A 412 9.58 -15.40 -4.66
CA LEU A 412 9.39 -16.67 -5.38
C LEU A 412 9.31 -16.45 -6.90
N THR A 413 8.60 -15.43 -7.36
CA THR A 413 8.49 -15.10 -8.81
C THR A 413 9.82 -14.73 -9.46
N SER A 414 10.81 -14.19 -8.70
CA SER A 414 12.16 -14.00 -9.25
C SER A 414 12.91 -15.32 -9.49
N LYS A 415 12.61 -16.40 -8.75
CA LYS A 415 13.18 -17.74 -9.02
C LYS A 415 12.61 -18.34 -10.31
N VAL A 416 11.34 -18.02 -10.64
CA VAL A 416 10.66 -18.39 -11.89
C VAL A 416 11.06 -17.48 -13.08
N GLY A 417 11.97 -16.53 -12.87
CA GLY A 417 12.43 -15.62 -13.93
C GLY A 417 11.35 -14.66 -14.43
N LEU A 418 10.36 -14.32 -13.59
CA LEU A 418 9.35 -13.30 -13.91
C LEU A 418 9.93 -11.89 -13.68
N GLY A 419 9.88 -11.05 -14.72
CA GLY A 419 10.37 -9.67 -14.72
C GLY A 419 9.66 -8.79 -13.67
N LYS A 420 10.29 -7.66 -13.32
CA LYS A 420 9.70 -6.68 -12.38
C LYS A 420 8.48 -5.99 -13.01
N GLN A 421 8.60 -5.57 -14.28
CA GLN A 421 7.52 -4.97 -15.05
C GLN A 421 6.41 -5.96 -15.38
N GLU A 422 6.76 -7.22 -15.72
CA GLU A 422 5.80 -8.32 -15.90
C GLU A 422 4.95 -8.50 -14.63
N LEU A 423 5.58 -8.60 -13.45
CA LEU A 423 4.88 -8.77 -12.18
C LEU A 423 3.96 -7.57 -11.84
N ALA A 424 4.42 -6.34 -12.10
CA ALA A 424 3.60 -5.13 -11.95
C ALA A 424 2.43 -5.09 -12.94
N PHE A 425 2.61 -5.60 -14.16
CA PHE A 425 1.56 -5.71 -15.17
C PHE A 425 0.48 -6.70 -14.74
N TYR A 426 0.85 -7.90 -14.28
CA TYR A 426 -0.10 -8.86 -13.72
C TYR A 426 -0.93 -8.26 -12.58
N GLN A 427 -0.31 -7.53 -11.65
CA GLN A 427 -1.03 -6.83 -10.58
C GLN A 427 -2.00 -5.76 -11.10
N ASN A 428 -1.58 -4.91 -12.04
CA ASN A 428 -2.46 -3.86 -12.57
C ASN A 428 -3.64 -4.46 -13.36
N VAL A 429 -3.41 -5.47 -14.19
CA VAL A 429 -4.46 -6.14 -14.97
C VAL A 429 -5.43 -6.91 -14.06
N MET A 430 -4.92 -7.72 -13.14
CA MET A 430 -5.74 -8.51 -12.21
C MET A 430 -6.46 -7.65 -11.17
N ASN A 431 -6.01 -6.42 -10.91
CA ASN A 431 -6.78 -5.45 -10.13
C ASN A 431 -7.83 -4.74 -11.01
N PHE A 432 -7.43 -4.18 -12.15
CA PHE A 432 -8.34 -3.38 -13.00
C PHE A 432 -9.49 -4.20 -13.59
N VAL A 433 -9.23 -5.34 -14.22
CA VAL A 433 -10.26 -6.06 -14.99
C VAL A 433 -11.42 -6.54 -14.10
N PRO A 434 -11.20 -7.17 -12.92
CA PRO A 434 -12.30 -7.55 -12.05
C PRO A 434 -13.05 -6.36 -11.46
N ILE A 435 -12.37 -5.25 -11.16
CA ILE A 435 -13.03 -4.02 -10.68
C ILE A 435 -13.89 -3.41 -11.78
N LEU A 436 -13.39 -3.34 -13.02
CA LEU A 436 -14.16 -2.89 -14.17
C LEU A 436 -15.43 -3.72 -14.32
N ILE A 437 -15.31 -5.06 -14.31
CA ILE A 437 -16.44 -5.99 -14.35
C ILE A 437 -17.43 -5.68 -13.23
N ILE A 438 -16.97 -5.60 -11.97
CA ILE A 438 -17.84 -5.31 -10.81
C ILE A 438 -18.56 -3.97 -10.97
N THR A 439 -17.88 -2.89 -11.38
CA THR A 439 -18.51 -1.58 -11.61
C THR A 439 -19.53 -1.62 -12.75
N PHE A 440 -19.21 -2.32 -13.84
CA PHE A 440 -20.06 -2.42 -15.01
C PHE A 440 -21.35 -3.20 -14.73
N PHE A 441 -21.28 -4.28 -13.95
CA PHE A 441 -22.46 -4.98 -13.44
C PHE A 441 -23.26 -4.14 -12.43
N ALA A 442 -22.61 -3.43 -11.50
CA ALA A 442 -23.28 -2.60 -10.50
C ALA A 442 -24.02 -1.38 -11.12
N GLU A 443 -23.55 -0.87 -12.26
CA GLU A 443 -24.17 0.23 -13.01
C GLU A 443 -25.17 -0.21 -14.08
N GLY A 444 -25.43 -1.52 -14.23
CA GLY A 444 -26.33 -2.03 -15.27
C GLY A 444 -25.79 -1.80 -16.69
N PHE A 445 -24.52 -2.17 -16.92
CA PHE A 445 -23.84 -2.12 -18.22
C PHE A 445 -23.66 -0.71 -18.80
N SER A 446 -23.72 0.33 -17.96
CA SER A 446 -23.44 1.71 -18.36
C SER A 446 -21.98 2.10 -18.12
N PHE A 447 -21.42 2.90 -19.04
CA PHE A 447 -20.15 3.62 -18.81
C PHE A 447 -20.35 5.00 -18.17
N ARG A 448 -21.59 5.37 -17.81
CA ARG A 448 -21.93 6.73 -17.35
C ARG A 448 -21.23 7.11 -16.05
N GLY A 449 -20.98 6.17 -15.13
CA GLY A 449 -20.22 6.42 -13.91
C GLY A 449 -18.77 6.81 -14.19
N TRP A 450 -18.14 6.21 -15.20
CA TRP A 450 -16.75 6.53 -15.59
C TRP A 450 -16.60 7.94 -16.19
N LEU A 451 -17.67 8.57 -16.66
CA LEU A 451 -17.66 9.97 -17.08
C LEU A 451 -17.47 10.95 -15.89
N ILE A 452 -17.54 10.49 -14.65
CA ILE A 452 -17.25 11.30 -13.44
C ILE A 452 -15.85 11.93 -13.50
N PHE A 453 -14.88 11.25 -14.10
CA PHE A 453 -13.49 11.75 -14.24
C PHE A 453 -13.38 13.00 -15.13
N THR A 454 -14.33 13.23 -16.04
CA THR A 454 -14.35 14.44 -16.89
C THR A 454 -14.85 15.68 -16.17
N LYS A 455 -15.38 15.52 -14.94
CA LYS A 455 -15.94 16.60 -14.12
C LYS A 455 -15.07 17.01 -12.93
N LEU A 456 -13.93 16.34 -12.72
CA LEU A 456 -13.02 16.64 -11.61
C LEU A 456 -12.38 18.02 -11.79
N GLY A 457 -12.25 18.77 -10.70
CA GLY A 457 -11.47 20.00 -10.68
C GLY A 457 -9.98 19.73 -10.95
N ALA A 458 -9.24 20.75 -11.39
CA ALA A 458 -7.82 20.60 -11.74
C ALA A 458 -6.95 20.07 -10.57
N PHE A 459 -7.25 20.47 -9.33
CA PHE A 459 -6.57 19.98 -8.14
C PHE A 459 -6.94 18.51 -7.82
N ASP A 460 -8.22 18.15 -7.91
CA ASP A 460 -8.69 16.78 -7.71
C ASP A 460 -8.07 15.84 -8.77
N TYR A 461 -7.97 16.31 -10.02
CA TYR A 461 -7.29 15.59 -11.09
C TYR A 461 -5.79 15.43 -10.83
N ALA A 462 -5.10 16.48 -10.34
CA ALA A 462 -3.70 16.39 -9.95
C ALA A 462 -3.47 15.38 -8.81
N LEU A 463 -4.34 15.35 -7.79
CA LEU A 463 -4.30 14.34 -6.72
C LEU A 463 -4.59 12.92 -7.25
N PHE A 464 -5.52 12.78 -8.20
CA PHE A 464 -5.77 11.51 -8.87
C PHE A 464 -4.58 11.03 -9.73
N LEU A 465 -3.85 11.94 -10.38
CA LEU A 465 -2.59 11.63 -11.06
C LEU A 465 -1.49 11.21 -10.08
N VAL A 466 -1.32 11.91 -8.95
CA VAL A 466 -0.37 11.50 -7.89
C VAL A 466 -0.72 10.10 -7.36
N PHE A 467 -2.00 9.86 -7.08
CA PHE A 467 -2.51 8.55 -6.67
C PHE A 467 -2.16 7.45 -7.68
N SER A 468 -2.45 7.68 -8.96
CA SER A 468 -2.27 6.68 -10.02
C SER A 468 -0.79 6.46 -10.37
N LEU A 469 -0.01 7.53 -10.52
CA LEU A 469 1.35 7.49 -11.06
C LEU A 469 2.41 7.31 -9.97
N VAL A 470 2.28 7.99 -8.83
CA VAL A 470 3.27 7.89 -7.75
C VAL A 470 2.98 6.68 -6.87
N ILE A 471 1.73 6.46 -6.46
CA ILE A 471 1.37 5.38 -5.52
C ILE A 471 1.15 4.06 -6.27
N PHE A 472 0.29 4.03 -7.30
CA PHE A 472 -0.04 2.77 -7.98
C PHE A 472 0.91 2.34 -9.10
N TYR A 473 1.66 3.24 -9.74
CA TYR A 473 2.68 2.86 -10.72
C TYR A 473 4.05 2.77 -10.05
N TRP A 474 4.61 3.92 -9.66
CA TRP A 474 5.99 4.00 -9.17
C TRP A 474 6.22 3.23 -7.87
N ALA A 475 5.40 3.43 -6.84
CA ALA A 475 5.62 2.77 -5.55
C ALA A 475 5.34 1.25 -5.57
N ASN A 476 4.56 0.74 -6.53
CA ASN A 476 4.43 -0.70 -6.78
C ASN A 476 5.71 -1.29 -7.39
N ILE A 477 6.22 -0.69 -8.47
CA ILE A 477 7.45 -1.15 -9.12
C ILE A 477 8.63 -1.10 -8.16
N GLN A 478 8.79 0.02 -7.44
CA GLN A 478 9.89 0.16 -6.47
C GLN A 478 9.70 -0.73 -5.23
N GLN A 479 8.47 -1.05 -4.82
CA GLN A 479 8.23 -2.08 -3.80
C GLN A 479 8.70 -3.47 -4.27
N ILE A 480 8.32 -3.90 -5.49
CA ILE A 480 8.79 -5.18 -6.07
C ILE A 480 10.32 -5.19 -6.15
N ASN A 481 10.91 -4.07 -6.56
CA ASN A 481 12.36 -3.89 -6.66
C ASN A 481 13.03 -3.99 -5.27
N ALA A 482 12.54 -3.28 -4.26
CA ALA A 482 13.10 -3.30 -2.91
C ALA A 482 12.94 -4.67 -2.23
N VAL A 483 11.75 -5.29 -2.29
CA VAL A 483 11.50 -6.62 -1.69
C VAL A 483 12.42 -7.69 -2.28
N ARG A 484 12.64 -7.68 -3.62
CA ARG A 484 13.51 -8.67 -4.28
C ARG A 484 15.01 -8.53 -3.96
N HIS A 485 15.48 -7.39 -3.45
CA HIS A 485 16.90 -7.19 -3.11
C HIS A 485 17.18 -7.12 -1.60
N LEU A 486 16.28 -6.52 -0.82
CA LEU A 486 16.41 -6.45 0.64
C LEU A 486 15.84 -7.67 1.36
N GLY A 487 14.99 -8.44 0.68
CA GLY A 487 14.13 -9.44 1.30
C GLY A 487 12.82 -8.83 1.84
N PRO A 488 11.74 -9.63 1.89
CA PRO A 488 10.44 -9.21 2.38
C PRO A 488 10.46 -8.76 3.85
N THR A 489 11.24 -9.43 4.70
CA THR A 489 11.38 -9.14 6.14
C THR A 489 11.99 -7.76 6.39
N LEU A 490 13.11 -7.43 5.74
CA LEU A 490 13.76 -6.13 5.92
C LEU A 490 12.93 -5.00 5.29
N TYR A 491 12.30 -5.22 4.14
CA TYR A 491 11.37 -4.25 3.56
C TYR A 491 10.20 -3.94 4.53
N SER A 492 9.55 -4.97 5.08
CA SER A 492 8.39 -4.78 5.96
C SER A 492 8.71 -4.07 7.28
N SER A 493 9.96 -4.13 7.76
CA SER A 493 10.41 -3.41 8.97
C SER A 493 10.20 -1.89 8.88
N PHE A 494 10.25 -1.30 7.68
CA PHE A 494 10.04 0.13 7.42
C PHE A 494 8.55 0.51 7.36
N GLN A 495 7.63 -0.43 7.57
CA GLN A 495 6.19 -0.16 7.52
C GLN A 495 5.68 0.98 8.41
N PRO A 496 6.21 1.22 9.63
CA PRO A 496 5.79 2.35 10.47
C PRO A 496 5.90 3.73 9.79
N LEU A 497 6.79 3.91 8.80
CA LEU A 497 6.88 5.15 7.99
C LEU A 497 5.57 5.46 7.23
N ARG A 498 4.75 4.45 6.90
CA ARG A 498 3.42 4.68 6.32
C ARG A 498 2.52 5.49 7.23
N MET A 499 2.62 5.30 8.54
CA MET A 499 1.81 6.08 9.48
C MET A 499 2.27 7.53 9.54
N LEU A 500 3.58 7.76 9.61
CA LEU A 500 4.16 9.10 9.59
C LEU A 500 3.74 9.87 8.33
N SER A 501 3.85 9.26 7.15
CA SER A 501 3.43 9.90 5.90
C SER A 501 1.92 10.05 5.78
N SER A 502 1.12 9.16 6.38
CA SER A 502 -0.34 9.31 6.44
C SER A 502 -0.74 10.52 7.28
N LEU A 503 -0.10 10.72 8.44
CA LEU A 503 -0.31 11.89 9.32
C LEU A 503 0.08 13.20 8.61
N LEU A 504 1.25 13.22 7.95
CA LEU A 504 1.67 14.38 7.15
C LEU A 504 0.71 14.64 5.98
N GLY A 505 0.24 13.60 5.29
CA GLY A 505 -0.74 13.76 4.22
C GLY A 505 -2.10 14.27 4.72
N SER A 506 -2.56 13.84 5.90
CA SER A 506 -3.77 14.42 6.52
C SER A 506 -3.59 15.88 6.92
N LEU A 507 -2.41 16.25 7.45
CA LEU A 507 -2.07 17.64 7.78
C LEU A 507 -2.06 18.54 6.54
N PHE A 508 -1.47 18.09 5.43
CA PHE A 508 -1.29 18.91 4.22
C PHE A 508 -2.45 18.86 3.22
N ILE A 509 -3.14 17.72 3.07
CA ILE A 509 -4.20 17.53 2.06
C ILE A 509 -5.60 17.72 2.66
N LEU A 510 -5.82 17.27 3.90
CA LEU A 510 -7.11 17.37 4.59
C LEU A 510 -7.18 18.55 5.57
N HIS A 511 -6.06 19.26 5.77
CA HIS A 511 -5.91 20.32 6.78
C HIS A 511 -6.34 19.88 8.20
N GLU A 512 -6.05 18.62 8.54
CA GLU A 512 -6.35 18.03 9.86
C GLU A 512 -5.07 18.05 10.75
N PRO A 513 -4.88 19.04 11.62
CA PRO A 513 -3.71 19.11 12.49
C PRO A 513 -3.76 18.08 13.63
N VAL A 514 -2.59 17.56 14.02
CA VAL A 514 -2.42 16.69 15.20
C VAL A 514 -2.60 17.52 16.47
N LYS A 515 -3.73 17.33 17.17
CA LYS A 515 -4.14 18.18 18.31
C LYS A 515 -3.60 17.68 19.64
N SER A 516 -3.20 16.42 19.74
CA SER A 516 -2.81 15.80 21.02
C SER A 516 -1.30 15.78 21.24
N TRP A 517 -0.85 16.25 22.41
CA TRP A 517 0.55 16.14 22.82
C TRP A 517 1.02 14.67 22.89
N LEU A 518 0.14 13.74 23.30
CA LEU A 518 0.46 12.31 23.35
C LEU A 518 0.69 11.75 21.94
N SER A 519 0.02 12.33 20.94
CA SER A 519 0.24 11.97 19.55
C SER A 519 1.58 12.49 19.01
N TRP A 520 2.00 13.69 19.42
CA TRP A 520 3.35 14.19 19.16
C TRP A 520 4.44 13.31 19.81
N VAL A 521 4.23 12.83 21.04
CA VAL A 521 5.13 11.86 21.69
C VAL A 521 5.21 10.55 20.89
N GLY A 522 4.08 10.02 20.43
CA GLY A 522 4.04 8.84 19.56
C GLY A 522 4.80 9.04 18.24
N ILE A 523 4.62 10.20 17.59
CA ILE A 523 5.35 10.58 16.36
C ILE A 523 6.87 10.66 16.63
N ALA A 524 7.29 11.31 17.71
CA ALA A 524 8.69 11.42 18.08
C ALA A 524 9.33 10.04 18.34
N MET A 525 8.63 9.18 19.09
CA MET A 525 9.06 7.80 19.38
C MET A 525 9.26 7.00 18.09
N LEU A 526 8.35 7.14 17.11
CA LEU A 526 8.49 6.51 15.79
C LEU A 526 9.69 7.04 15.01
N CYS A 527 9.87 8.36 14.95
CA CYS A 527 10.99 8.98 14.22
C CYS A 527 12.34 8.55 14.80
N VAL A 528 12.49 8.54 16.13
CA VAL A 528 13.70 8.06 16.82
C VAL A 528 13.92 6.57 16.55
N THR A 529 12.89 5.74 16.72
CA THR A 529 13.02 4.27 16.54
C THR A 529 13.41 3.90 15.12
N ILE A 530 12.81 4.53 14.11
CA ILE A 530 13.12 4.26 12.70
C ILE A 530 14.52 4.77 12.36
N SER A 531 14.92 5.94 12.88
CA SER A 531 16.27 6.49 12.66
C SER A 531 17.36 5.62 13.27
N VAL A 532 17.18 5.20 14.53
CA VAL A 532 18.10 4.28 15.22
C VAL A 532 18.13 2.92 14.52
N TYR A 533 16.98 2.36 14.16
CA TYR A 533 16.91 1.09 13.44
C TYR A 533 17.62 1.16 12.08
N PHE A 534 17.38 2.21 11.29
CA PHE A 534 18.05 2.43 10.01
C PHE A 534 19.57 2.59 10.19
N GLY A 535 20.00 3.39 11.16
CA GLY A 535 21.41 3.56 11.51
C GLY A 535 22.07 2.23 11.89
N LEU A 536 21.40 1.39 12.67
CA LEU A 536 21.86 0.03 13.00
C LEU A 536 21.93 -0.89 11.78
N GLN A 537 20.96 -0.84 10.85
CA GLN A 537 21.03 -1.64 9.61
C GLN A 537 22.17 -1.21 8.69
N VAL A 538 22.46 0.10 8.61
CA VAL A 538 23.63 0.61 7.88
C VAL A 538 24.93 0.21 8.59
N TYR A 539 25.00 0.36 9.91
CA TYR A 539 26.17 0.01 10.71
C TYR A 539 26.53 -1.47 10.65
N PHE A 540 25.58 -2.38 10.94
CA PHE A 540 25.84 -3.83 10.94
C PHE A 540 26.29 -4.40 9.59
N LYS A 541 26.02 -3.68 8.51
CA LYS A 541 26.38 -4.03 7.14
C LYS A 541 27.72 -3.46 6.70
N ASN A 542 28.08 -2.27 7.18
CA ASN A 542 29.40 -1.68 6.97
C ASN A 542 30.43 -2.21 7.98
N ALA A 543 29.99 -2.79 9.10
CA ALA A 543 30.85 -3.44 10.07
C ALA A 543 31.71 -4.50 9.35
N PRO A 544 33.05 -4.40 9.39
CA PRO A 544 33.91 -5.36 8.73
C PRO A 544 33.62 -6.73 9.32
N VAL A 545 33.33 -7.70 8.44
CA VAL A 545 33.20 -9.10 8.84
C VAL A 545 34.50 -9.48 9.55
N ARG A 546 34.46 -9.64 10.88
CA ARG A 546 35.61 -10.07 11.67
C ARG A 546 35.93 -11.52 11.26
N LYS A 547 36.71 -11.66 10.19
CA LYS A 547 37.26 -12.93 9.70
C LYS A 547 38.16 -13.62 10.74
N ASN A 548 38.55 -12.89 11.78
CA ASN A 548 39.59 -13.27 12.73
C ASN A 548 39.03 -13.49 14.15
N PHE A 549 37.92 -14.22 14.27
CA PHE A 549 37.89 -15.28 15.27
C PHE A 549 38.32 -16.56 14.57
N ALA A 550 39.63 -16.64 14.27
CA ALA A 550 40.27 -17.95 14.31
C ALA A 550 39.90 -18.55 15.67
N PRO A 551 39.48 -19.84 15.74
CA PRO A 551 39.13 -20.44 17.01
C PRO A 551 40.34 -20.24 17.94
N MET A 552 40.14 -19.43 18.98
CA MET A 552 41.18 -19.16 19.98
C MET A 552 41.65 -20.53 20.41
N GLY A 553 42.95 -20.80 20.21
CA GLY A 553 43.44 -22.16 20.20
C GLY A 553 42.91 -22.91 21.40
N VAL A 554 41.99 -23.84 21.16
CA VAL A 554 42.03 -25.10 21.87
C VAL A 554 43.36 -25.67 21.42
N THR A 555 44.42 -25.26 22.12
CA THR A 555 45.65 -26.00 22.20
C THR A 555 45.17 -27.39 22.56
N ALA A 556 45.19 -28.29 21.57
CA ALA A 556 45.16 -29.69 21.87
C ALA A 556 46.27 -29.85 22.91
N VAL A 557 45.87 -30.14 24.15
CA VAL A 557 46.81 -30.64 25.13
C VAL A 557 47.21 -31.96 24.53
N GLU A 558 48.33 -31.93 23.81
CA GLU A 558 48.93 -33.04 23.11
C GLU A 558 49.41 -34.01 24.19
N GLY A 559 48.45 -34.79 24.67
CA GLY A 559 48.64 -35.73 25.75
C GLY A 559 49.65 -36.76 25.28
N GLN A 560 50.88 -36.63 25.77
CA GLN A 560 51.88 -37.69 25.73
C GLN A 560 51.33 -38.96 26.40
N GLN A 561 50.68 -39.79 25.59
CA GLN A 561 50.60 -41.23 25.77
C GLN A 561 51.08 -41.80 24.43
N GLY A 562 52.31 -42.31 24.33
CA GLY A 562 52.92 -43.23 25.28
C GLY A 562 52.58 -44.62 24.80
N ALA A 563 53.51 -45.23 24.07
CA ALA A 563 53.24 -46.39 23.22
C ALA A 563 52.86 -47.65 24.00
N ALA A 564 51.79 -48.34 23.58
CA ALA A 564 51.68 -49.80 23.62
C ALA A 564 50.56 -50.26 22.65
N GLY A 565 50.84 -51.31 21.89
CA GLY A 565 50.09 -51.66 20.68
C GLY A 565 48.69 -52.26 20.84
N ALA A 566 47.98 -52.32 19.71
CA ALA A 566 47.23 -53.50 19.24
C ALA A 566 46.76 -53.26 17.80
N VAL A 567 47.38 -53.94 16.82
CA VAL A 567 46.82 -54.02 15.46
C VAL A 567 45.68 -55.03 15.49
N ILE A 568 44.43 -54.57 15.38
CA ILE A 568 43.27 -55.43 15.12
C ILE A 568 42.80 -55.19 13.69
N PRO A 569 43.03 -56.13 12.75
CA PRO A 569 42.50 -56.04 11.41
C PRO A 569 41.02 -56.48 11.41
N VAL A 570 40.09 -55.53 11.47
CA VAL A 570 38.66 -55.83 11.24
C VAL A 570 38.47 -56.14 9.75
N GLY A 571 38.25 -57.41 9.46
CA GLY A 571 38.26 -57.95 8.10
C GLY A 571 37.03 -57.60 7.26
N LYS A 572 37.19 -57.83 5.94
CA LYS A 572 36.09 -57.95 4.98
C LYS A 572 35.08 -59.00 5.46
N ALA A 573 33.81 -58.64 5.54
CA ALA A 573 32.68 -59.57 5.46
C ALA A 573 31.87 -59.26 4.18
N ARG A 574 31.27 -60.30 3.58
CA ARG A 574 30.73 -60.32 2.22
C ARG A 574 29.38 -61.05 2.20
N ALA A 575 28.48 -60.64 1.29
CA ALA A 575 27.32 -61.38 0.77
C ALA A 575 26.00 -61.44 1.60
N GLY A 576 24.90 -61.72 0.87
CA GLY A 576 23.49 -61.78 1.30
C GLY A 576 22.74 -60.47 1.02
N GLN A 577 21.85 -60.30 0.02
CA GLN A 577 21.14 -61.19 -0.91
C GLN A 577 19.97 -62.02 -0.34
N ALA A 578 18.81 -61.37 -0.18
CA ALA A 578 17.43 -61.87 -0.36
C ALA A 578 16.54 -60.61 -0.56
N ALA A 579 15.61 -60.46 -1.51
CA ALA A 579 14.64 -61.33 -2.18
C ALA A 579 13.32 -61.52 -1.40
N ALA A 580 12.25 -60.93 -1.95
CA ALA A 580 10.81 -61.19 -1.76
C ALA A 580 10.19 -61.17 -0.35
N GLU A 581 9.30 -60.21 -0.10
CA GLU A 581 7.84 -60.42 -0.01
C GLU A 581 7.10 -59.17 -0.53
#